data_AF-A0A4C1XDX1-F1
#
_entry.id   AF-A0A4C1XDX1-F1
#
_cell.length_a   1.000
_cell.length_b   1.000
_cell.length_c   1.000
_cell.angle_alpha   90.00
_cell.angle_beta   90.00
_cell.angle_gamma   90.00
#
_symmetry.space_group_name_H-M   'P 1'
#
loop_
_entity.id
_entity.type
_entity.pdbx_description
1 polymer ?
#
loop_
_entity_poly.entity_id
_entity_poly.type
_entity_poly.pdbx_seq_one_letter_code
_entity_poly.pdbx_strand_id
1 'polypeptide(L)'
;MVEKFNKLKLCIAKTLIDLGLSANIEYRFSQHEFDALVNLENILKPVKLAVEVLCRQDATLITAEATLKFMIKKLEDNNSALASELALCLRRRILQRRTNLNALLMYLQNPCNYCASNDDETFCLPSKNVLRKQIQEFVMRMKFGILNSPETESNGERSSSRDKQLRRSFAI
;
A
#
# COMPACT_ATOMS: atom_id res chain seq x y z
N MET A 1 -15.38 -6.36 -13.27
CA MET A 1 -15.79 -6.05 -14.66
C MET A 1 -15.11 -7.00 -15.63
N VAL A 2 -13.77 -7.02 -15.66
CA VAL A 2 -12.96 -7.92 -16.52
C VAL A 2 -13.31 -9.40 -16.31
N GLU A 3 -13.40 -9.88 -15.06
CA GLU A 3 -13.84 -11.26 -14.76
C GLU A 3 -15.20 -11.61 -15.38
N LYS A 4 -16.18 -10.70 -15.29
CA LYS A 4 -17.51 -10.91 -15.89
C LYS A 4 -17.42 -10.95 -17.42
N PHE A 5 -16.64 -10.05 -18.01
CA PHE A 5 -16.40 -10.05 -19.45
C PHE A 5 -15.73 -11.35 -19.92
N ASN A 6 -14.67 -11.81 -19.23
CA ASN A 6 -13.98 -13.05 -19.56
C ASN A 6 -14.87 -14.30 -19.49
N LYS A 7 -15.92 -14.28 -18.66
CA LYS A 7 -16.97 -15.33 -18.62
C LYS A 7 -17.93 -15.25 -19.81
N LEU A 8 -18.25 -14.05 -20.29
CA LEU A 8 -19.24 -13.82 -21.34
C LEU A 8 -18.64 -13.78 -22.75
N LYS A 9 -17.32 -13.64 -22.90
CA LYS A 9 -16.66 -13.40 -24.19
C LYS A 9 -17.00 -14.43 -25.29
N LEU A 10 -17.15 -15.70 -24.93
CA LEU A 10 -17.51 -16.76 -25.90
C LEU A 10 -18.97 -16.63 -26.36
N CYS A 11 -19.88 -16.27 -25.46
CA CYS A 11 -21.28 -16.02 -25.80
C CYS A 11 -21.41 -14.79 -26.71
N ILE A 12 -20.67 -13.73 -26.43
CA ILE A 12 -20.61 -12.52 -27.27
C ILE A 12 -20.07 -12.89 -28.66
N ALA A 13 -18.95 -13.61 -28.73
CA ALA A 13 -18.35 -14.04 -29.99
C ALA A 13 -19.31 -14.92 -30.81
N LYS A 14 -20.03 -15.85 -30.18
CA LYS A 14 -21.05 -16.68 -30.85
C LYS A 14 -22.21 -15.83 -31.39
N THR A 15 -22.73 -14.91 -30.58
CA THR A 15 -23.84 -14.05 -30.99
C THR A 15 -23.45 -13.19 -32.20
N LEU A 16 -22.20 -12.71 -32.28
CA LEU A 16 -21.69 -11.99 -33.44
C LEU A 16 -21.64 -12.85 -34.71
N ILE A 17 -21.34 -14.14 -34.57
CA ILE A 17 -21.38 -15.11 -35.68
C ILE A 17 -22.83 -15.34 -36.12
N ASP A 18 -23.73 -15.60 -35.18
CA ASP A 18 -25.14 -15.88 -35.44
C ASP A 18 -25.85 -14.70 -36.14
N LEU A 19 -25.42 -13.46 -35.86
CA LEU A 19 -25.91 -12.24 -36.50
C LEU A 19 -25.19 -11.88 -37.82
N GLY A 20 -24.20 -12.66 -38.25
CA GLY A 20 -23.39 -12.36 -39.44
C GLY A 20 -22.46 -11.14 -39.29
N LEU A 21 -22.30 -10.62 -38.07
CA LEU A 21 -21.47 -9.44 -37.76
C LEU A 21 -20.01 -9.78 -37.47
N SER A 22 -19.65 -11.07 -37.44
CA SER A 22 -18.31 -11.54 -37.06
C SER A 22 -17.18 -11.10 -38.00
N ALA A 23 -17.51 -10.67 -39.22
CA ALA A 23 -16.57 -10.15 -40.21
C ALA A 23 -16.30 -8.64 -40.05
N ASN A 24 -17.15 -7.91 -39.32
CA ASN A 24 -16.91 -6.50 -39.04
C ASN A 24 -15.89 -6.38 -37.91
N ILE A 25 -14.77 -5.73 -38.22
CA ILE A 25 -13.64 -5.57 -37.30
C ILE A 25 -13.97 -4.67 -36.10
N GLU A 26 -14.97 -3.79 -36.24
CA GLU A 26 -15.41 -2.88 -35.16
C GLU A 26 -16.04 -3.62 -33.98
N TYR A 27 -16.62 -4.80 -34.22
CA TYR A 27 -17.33 -5.56 -33.20
C TYR A 27 -16.51 -6.71 -32.60
N ARG A 28 -15.29 -6.92 -33.09
CA ARG A 28 -14.50 -8.11 -32.75
C ARG A 28 -13.19 -7.74 -32.07
N PHE A 29 -13.00 -8.31 -30.88
CA PHE A 29 -11.69 -8.38 -30.25
C PHE A 29 -10.80 -9.41 -30.96
N SER A 30 -9.55 -9.03 -31.19
CA SER A 30 -8.47 -9.92 -31.57
C SER A 30 -8.14 -10.91 -30.45
N GLN A 31 -7.47 -12.01 -30.80
CA GLN A 31 -7.00 -12.97 -29.81
C GLN A 31 -6.05 -12.33 -28.80
N HIS A 32 -5.16 -11.44 -29.28
CA HIS A 32 -4.23 -10.70 -28.43
C HIS A 32 -4.95 -9.85 -27.37
N GLU A 33 -6.05 -9.17 -27.73
CA GLU A 33 -6.82 -8.38 -26.76
C GLU A 33 -7.54 -9.28 -25.73
N PHE A 34 -8.04 -10.44 -26.14
CA PHE A 34 -8.60 -11.40 -25.20
C PHE A 34 -7.56 -11.93 -24.22
N ASP A 35 -6.36 -12.25 -24.71
CA ASP A 35 -5.26 -12.72 -23.87
C ASP A 35 -4.80 -11.61 -22.91
N ALA A 36 -4.75 -10.35 -23.37
CA ALA A 36 -4.48 -9.19 -22.51
C ALA A 36 -5.52 -9.05 -21.38
N LEU A 37 -6.81 -9.24 -21.66
CA LEU A 37 -7.86 -9.17 -20.64
C LEU A 37 -7.78 -10.31 -19.63
N VAL A 38 -7.43 -11.53 -20.06
CA VAL A 38 -7.20 -12.67 -19.16
C VAL A 38 -5.96 -12.42 -18.28
N ASN A 39 -4.88 -11.95 -18.88
CA ASN A 39 -3.66 -11.59 -18.16
C ASN A 39 -3.92 -10.49 -17.13
N LEU A 40 -4.67 -9.44 -17.51
CA LEU A 40 -5.05 -8.37 -16.59
C LEU A 40 -5.87 -8.87 -15.41
N GLU A 41 -6.84 -9.78 -15.64
CA GLU A 41 -7.59 -10.41 -14.54
C GLU A 41 -6.67 -11.16 -13.58
N ASN A 42 -5.73 -11.95 -14.12
CA ASN A 42 -4.79 -12.73 -13.31
C ASN A 42 -3.87 -11.85 -12.46
N ILE A 43 -3.39 -10.72 -13.02
CA ILE A 43 -2.55 -9.74 -12.32
C ILE A 43 -3.32 -9.06 -11.19
N LEU A 44 -4.59 -8.70 -11.42
CA LEU A 44 -5.39 -7.97 -10.42
C LEU A 44 -6.00 -8.88 -9.34
N LYS A 45 -6.07 -10.19 -9.56
CA LYS A 45 -6.59 -11.17 -8.59
C LYS A 45 -5.89 -11.11 -7.21
N PRO A 46 -4.55 -11.14 -7.08
CA PRO A 46 -3.90 -10.99 -5.77
C PRO A 46 -4.15 -9.62 -5.13
N VAL A 47 -4.30 -8.56 -5.93
CA VAL A 47 -4.63 -7.22 -5.42
C VAL A 47 -6.04 -7.20 -4.81
N LYS A 48 -7.02 -7.80 -5.50
CA LYS A 48 -8.39 -7.94 -4.98
C LYS A 48 -8.40 -8.68 -3.64
N LEU A 49 -7.76 -9.84 -3.57
CA LEU A 49 -7.70 -10.64 -2.34
C LEU A 49 -7.05 -9.87 -1.19
N ALA A 50 -5.99 -9.13 -1.48
CA ALA A 50 -5.31 -8.30 -0.49
C ALA A 50 -6.22 -7.20 0.05
N VAL A 51 -6.93 -6.48 -0.82
CA VAL A 51 -7.88 -5.45 -0.42
C VAL A 51 -9.02 -6.04 0.42
N GLU A 52 -9.57 -7.19 0.02
CA GLU A 52 -10.62 -7.87 0.79
C GLU A 52 -10.17 -8.19 2.22
N VAL A 53 -8.94 -8.69 2.40
CA VAL A 53 -8.39 -8.98 3.73
C VAL A 53 -8.13 -7.69 4.52
N LEU A 54 -7.58 -6.66 3.88
CA LEU A 54 -7.27 -5.38 4.54
C LEU A 54 -8.53 -4.60 4.96
N CYS A 55 -9.64 -4.80 4.26
CA CYS A 55 -10.92 -4.16 4.58
C CYS A 55 -11.73 -4.89 5.65
N ARG A 56 -11.26 -6.04 6.17
CA ARG A 56 -11.94 -6.73 7.27
C ARG A 56 -11.83 -5.92 8.56
N GLN A 57 -12.87 -6.00 9.38
CA GLN A 57 -12.92 -5.31 10.67
C GLN A 57 -11.85 -5.81 11.66
N ASP A 58 -11.45 -7.08 11.56
CA ASP A 58 -10.43 -7.70 12.39
C ASP A 58 -9.00 -7.58 11.83
N ALA A 59 -8.81 -6.83 10.74
CA ALA A 59 -7.49 -6.62 10.15
C ALA A 59 -6.59 -5.82 11.11
N THR A 60 -5.52 -6.47 11.58
CA THR A 60 -4.48 -5.83 12.39
C THR A 60 -3.32 -5.36 11.51
N LEU A 61 -2.41 -4.56 12.08
CA LEU A 61 -1.21 -4.13 11.38
C LEU A 61 -0.30 -5.32 10.96
N ILE A 62 -0.29 -6.40 11.76
CA ILE A 62 0.42 -7.64 11.46
C ILE A 62 -0.22 -8.35 10.27
N THR A 63 -1.55 -8.48 10.29
CA THR A 63 -2.31 -9.04 9.16
C THR A 63 -2.10 -8.24 7.89
N ALA A 64 -2.07 -6.90 8.00
CA ALA A 64 -1.83 -6.01 6.87
C ALA A 64 -0.44 -6.24 6.26
N GLU A 65 0.61 -6.35 7.08
CA GLU A 65 1.94 -6.64 6.57
C GLU A 65 2.00 -7.99 5.84
N ALA A 66 1.50 -9.06 6.46
CA ALA A 66 1.50 -10.38 5.85
C ALA A 66 0.72 -10.39 4.52
N THR A 67 -0.40 -9.66 4.47
CA THR A 67 -1.23 -9.52 3.26
C THR A 67 -0.50 -8.77 2.14
N LEU A 68 0.20 -7.69 2.46
CA LEU A 68 1.00 -6.94 1.48
C LEU A 68 2.17 -7.78 0.95
N LYS A 69 2.86 -8.54 1.81
CA LYS A 69 3.90 -9.50 1.41
C LYS A 69 3.34 -10.56 0.46
N PHE A 70 2.19 -11.14 0.81
CA PHE A 70 1.50 -12.10 -0.04
C PHE A 70 1.16 -11.52 -1.42
N MET A 71 0.58 -10.32 -1.46
CA MET A 71 0.20 -9.65 -2.70
C MET A 71 1.41 -9.43 -3.61
N ILE A 72 2.50 -8.87 -3.07
CA ILE A 72 3.72 -8.59 -3.82
C ILE A 72 4.32 -9.89 -4.35
N LYS A 73 4.46 -10.91 -3.50
CA LYS A 73 4.98 -12.22 -3.92
C LYS A 73 4.15 -12.82 -5.05
N LYS A 74 2.81 -12.74 -4.97
CA LYS A 74 1.94 -13.26 -6.04
C LYS A 74 2.03 -12.48 -7.35
N LEU A 75 2.34 -11.19 -7.29
CA LEU A 75 2.61 -10.39 -8.49
C LEU A 75 3.98 -10.74 -9.09
N GLU A 76 5.00 -10.92 -8.26
CA GLU A 76 6.34 -11.34 -8.69
C GLU A 76 6.33 -12.75 -9.30
N ASP A 77 5.55 -13.68 -8.74
CA ASP A 77 5.37 -15.04 -9.26
C ASP A 77 4.58 -15.09 -10.59
N ASN A 78 3.94 -13.99 -11.03
CA ASN A 78 3.05 -13.97 -12.19
C ASN A 78 3.79 -13.98 -13.55
N ASN A 79 5.13 -13.82 -13.56
CA ASN A 79 6.01 -13.81 -14.74
C ASN A 79 5.66 -12.79 -15.85
N SER A 80 4.67 -11.93 -15.64
CA SER A 80 4.28 -10.87 -16.58
C SER A 80 5.07 -9.59 -16.30
N ALA A 81 5.54 -8.92 -17.35
CA ALA A 81 6.23 -7.62 -17.22
C ALA A 81 5.38 -6.58 -16.47
N LEU A 82 4.08 -6.53 -16.76
CA LEU A 82 3.14 -5.63 -16.10
C LEU A 82 2.97 -5.97 -14.61
N ALA A 83 2.96 -7.27 -14.26
CA ALA A 83 2.86 -7.69 -12.87
C ALA A 83 4.11 -7.29 -12.07
N SER A 84 5.28 -7.48 -12.66
CA SER A 84 6.56 -7.07 -12.07
C SER A 84 6.65 -5.56 -11.90
N GLU A 85 6.21 -4.77 -12.89
CA GLU A 85 6.17 -3.31 -12.78
C GLU A 85 5.20 -2.84 -11.69
N LEU A 86 4.03 -3.46 -11.59
CA LEU A 86 3.07 -3.19 -10.53
C LEU A 86 3.65 -3.54 -9.15
N ALA A 87 4.29 -4.70 -9.00
CA ALA A 87 4.95 -5.10 -7.77
C ALA A 87 6.02 -4.09 -7.33
N LEU A 88 6.85 -3.63 -8.27
CA LEU A 88 7.89 -2.63 -8.01
C LEU A 88 7.29 -1.29 -7.57
N CYS A 89 6.24 -0.82 -8.26
CA CYS A 89 5.52 0.39 -7.88
C CYS A 89 4.91 0.29 -6.48
N LEU A 90 4.32 -0.87 -6.14
CA LEU A 90 3.75 -1.13 -4.82
C LEU A 90 4.82 -1.16 -3.73
N ARG A 91 5.96 -1.84 -3.97
CA ARG A 91 7.11 -1.83 -3.05
C ARG A 91 7.59 -0.42 -2.76
N ARG A 92 7.76 0.41 -3.79
CA ARG A 92 8.16 1.82 -3.64
C ARG A 92 7.15 2.61 -2.79
N ARG A 93 5.85 2.44 -3.04
CA ARG A 93 4.80 3.12 -2.26
C ARG A 93 4.75 2.66 -0.81
N ILE A 94 4.97 1.37 -0.55
CA ILE A 94 5.04 0.83 0.82
C ILE A 94 6.27 1.41 1.53
N LEU A 95 7.45 1.39 0.91
CA LEU A 95 8.68 1.92 1.51
C LEU A 95 8.53 3.40 1.91
N GLN A 96 7.85 4.21 1.09
CA GLN A 96 7.60 5.63 1.37
C GLN A 96 6.69 5.88 2.60
N ARG A 97 5.80 4.94 2.94
CA ARG A 97 4.73 5.15 3.93
C ARG A 97 4.82 4.25 5.15
N ARG A 98 5.61 3.19 5.07
CA ARG A 98 5.76 2.18 6.11
C ARG A 98 6.34 2.81 7.37
N THR A 99 5.80 2.42 8.51
CA THR A 99 6.29 2.81 9.83
C THR A 99 6.73 1.58 10.62
N ASN A 100 7.52 1.78 11.66
CA ASN A 100 7.98 0.70 12.55
C ASN A 100 6.88 0.17 13.48
N LEU A 101 5.65 0.72 13.42
CA LEU A 101 4.55 0.34 14.30
C LEU A 101 4.20 -1.15 14.20
N ASN A 102 4.33 -1.73 13.01
CA ASN A 102 4.06 -3.15 12.82
C ASN A 102 5.06 -4.03 13.56
N ALA A 103 6.36 -3.72 13.38
CA ALA A 103 7.44 -4.41 14.08
C ALA A 103 7.33 -4.24 15.59
N LEU A 104 6.91 -3.04 16.03
CA LEU A 104 6.64 -2.77 17.43
C LEU A 104 5.50 -3.64 17.97
N LEU A 105 4.39 -3.74 17.23
CA LEU A 105 3.25 -4.57 17.64
C LEU A 105 3.64 -6.05 17.73
N MET A 106 4.41 -6.58 16.76
CA MET A 106 4.95 -7.94 16.82
C MET A 106 5.86 -8.15 18.04
N TYR A 107 6.76 -7.19 18.31
CA TYR A 107 7.65 -7.26 19.47
C TYR A 107 6.88 -7.22 20.81
N LEU A 108 5.84 -6.39 20.92
CA LEU A 108 5.01 -6.30 22.12
C LEU A 108 4.17 -7.56 22.34
N GLN A 109 3.64 -8.14 21.26
CA GLN A 109 2.82 -9.36 21.35
C GLN A 109 3.64 -10.59 21.72
N ASN A 110 4.89 -10.71 21.22
CA ASN A 110 5.74 -11.85 21.52
C ASN A 110 7.25 -11.51 21.45
N PRO A 111 7.83 -10.91 22.50
CA PRO A 111 9.21 -10.39 22.48
C PRO A 111 10.29 -11.45 22.21
N CYS A 112 10.04 -12.68 22.63
CA CYS A 112 10.96 -13.81 22.47
C CYS A 112 11.04 -14.26 21.01
N ASN A 113 9.93 -14.22 20.28
CA ASN A 113 9.83 -14.65 18.89
C ASN A 113 10.19 -13.54 17.89
N TYR A 114 10.40 -12.32 18.35
CA TYR A 114 10.81 -11.22 17.47
C TYR A 114 12.28 -11.35 17.05
N CYS A 115 12.50 -11.46 15.74
CA CYS A 115 13.81 -11.44 15.10
C CYS A 115 13.89 -10.24 14.14
N ALA A 116 14.94 -9.44 14.28
CA ALA A 116 15.24 -8.39 13.30
C ALA A 116 15.74 -9.04 12.00
N SER A 117 15.31 -8.53 10.86
CA SER A 117 15.70 -9.03 9.53
C SER A 117 15.75 -7.87 8.56
N ASN A 118 16.76 -7.91 7.69
CA ASN A 118 16.97 -6.95 6.61
C ASN A 118 16.93 -7.65 5.24
N ASP A 119 16.35 -8.86 5.17
CA ASP A 119 16.38 -9.68 3.95
C ASP A 119 15.49 -9.09 2.84
N ASP A 120 14.42 -8.40 3.23
CA ASP A 120 13.56 -7.65 2.32
C ASP A 120 13.59 -6.17 2.70
N GLU A 121 14.16 -5.35 1.84
CA GLU A 121 14.26 -3.90 2.03
C GLU A 121 12.89 -3.23 2.27
N THR A 122 11.85 -3.71 1.59
CA THR A 122 10.49 -3.16 1.73
C THR A 122 9.86 -3.52 3.08
N PHE A 123 10.21 -4.70 3.60
CA PHE A 123 9.58 -5.26 4.80
C PHE A 123 10.57 -5.53 5.94
N CYS A 124 11.60 -4.69 6.06
CA CYS A 124 12.62 -4.83 7.08
C CYS A 124 12.02 -4.75 8.49
N LEU A 125 12.66 -5.46 9.42
CA LEU A 125 12.32 -5.51 10.83
C LEU A 125 13.46 -4.87 11.64
N PRO A 126 13.22 -3.71 12.29
CA PRO A 126 14.26 -2.99 13.01
C PRO A 126 14.75 -3.75 14.25
N SER A 127 15.90 -3.34 14.79
CA SER A 127 16.45 -3.96 15.99
C SER A 127 15.59 -3.72 17.24
N LYS A 128 15.70 -4.62 18.22
CA LYS A 128 14.99 -4.50 19.52
C LYS A 128 15.31 -3.17 20.24
N ASN A 129 16.50 -2.62 20.03
CA ASN A 129 16.91 -1.35 20.63
C ASN A 129 16.14 -0.15 20.05
N VAL A 130 15.93 -0.13 18.73
CA VAL A 130 15.11 0.90 18.07
C VAL A 130 13.67 0.84 18.59
N LEU A 131 13.12 -0.38 18.70
CA LEU A 131 11.76 -0.57 19.22
C LEU A 131 11.63 -0.12 20.68
N ARG A 132 12.61 -0.42 21.55
CA ARG A 132 12.61 0.04 22.95
C ARG A 132 12.60 1.57 23.06
N LYS A 133 13.38 2.27 22.24
CA LYS A 133 13.38 3.74 22.20
C LYS A 133 12.00 4.28 21.80
N GLN A 134 11.39 3.70 20.76
CA GLN A 134 10.03 4.09 20.35
C GLN A 134 8.98 3.85 21.45
N ILE A 135 9.07 2.73 22.19
CA ILE A 135 8.20 2.47 23.34
C ILE A 135 8.37 3.55 24.40
N GLN A 136 9.61 3.89 24.74
CA GLN A 136 9.90 4.94 25.72
C GLN A 136 9.31 6.29 25.27
N GLU A 137 9.48 6.67 24.02
CA GLU A 137 8.89 7.89 23.46
C GLU A 137 7.35 7.88 23.54
N PHE A 138 6.70 6.76 23.28
CA PHE A 138 5.24 6.63 23.46
C PHE A 138 4.84 6.78 24.92
N VAL A 139 5.53 6.10 25.83
CA VAL A 139 5.24 6.16 27.27
C VAL A 139 5.45 7.58 27.81
N MET A 140 6.53 8.25 27.41
CA MET A 140 6.79 9.64 27.81
C MET A 140 5.70 10.57 27.27
N ARG A 141 5.29 10.41 26.00
CA ARG A 141 4.18 11.19 25.42
C ARG A 141 2.86 10.96 26.15
N MET A 142 2.55 9.73 26.53
CA MET A 142 1.33 9.41 27.28
C MET A 142 1.35 9.97 28.70
N LYS A 143 2.49 9.89 29.40
CA LYS A 143 2.62 10.35 30.79
C LYS A 143 2.67 11.87 30.92
N PHE A 144 3.30 12.55 29.96
CA PHE A 144 3.62 13.97 30.08
C PHE A 144 2.90 14.87 29.08
N GLY A 145 2.05 14.33 28.18
CA GLY A 145 1.17 15.11 27.31
C GLY A 145 1.91 16.17 26.48
N ILE A 146 2.68 15.75 25.48
CA ILE A 146 3.36 16.60 24.47
C ILE A 146 4.07 17.84 25.03
N LEU A 147 5.35 17.71 25.36
CA LEU A 147 6.33 18.77 25.14
C LEU A 147 7.40 18.18 24.25
N ASN A 148 7.32 18.45 22.94
CA ASN A 148 8.41 18.45 21.96
C ASN A 148 7.80 18.85 20.61
N SER A 149 7.46 20.13 20.47
CA SER A 149 7.78 20.81 19.20
C SER A 149 9.30 21.02 19.24
N PRO A 150 10.06 20.66 18.21
CA PRO A 150 11.47 21.00 18.18
C PRO A 150 11.57 22.52 18.04
N GLU A 151 11.77 23.22 19.15
CA GLU A 151 12.39 24.55 19.10
C GLU A 151 13.82 24.32 18.61
N THR A 152 14.05 24.68 17.35
CA THR A 152 15.38 24.91 16.82
C THR A 152 16.04 25.96 17.71
N GLU A 153 17.03 25.53 18.49
CA GLU A 153 17.99 26.43 19.13
C GLU A 153 18.70 27.22 18.02
N SER A 154 18.30 28.49 17.84
CA SER A 154 19.21 29.55 17.43
C SER A 154 19.03 30.71 18.40
N ASN A 155 19.82 30.70 19.47
CA ASN A 155 19.99 31.88 20.31
C ASN A 155 20.79 32.94 19.54
N GLY A 156 20.29 34.18 19.52
CA GLY A 156 21.09 35.34 19.09
C GLY A 156 20.31 36.53 18.55
N GLU A 157 19.56 37.21 19.42
CA GLU A 157 19.40 38.68 19.46
C GLU A 157 18.94 39.47 18.21
N ARG A 158 17.70 39.99 18.22
CA ARG A 158 17.35 41.41 18.54
C ARG A 158 16.01 41.87 17.93
N SER A 159 15.11 42.23 18.85
CA SER A 159 14.23 43.40 18.82
C SER A 159 13.17 43.60 17.72
N SER A 160 11.96 43.83 18.24
CA SER A 160 11.06 44.93 17.85
C SER A 160 9.90 44.60 16.89
N SER A 161 8.71 44.61 17.49
CA SER A 161 7.48 45.22 16.97
C SER A 161 7.06 44.82 15.55
N ARG A 162 6.32 43.69 15.42
CA ARG A 162 5.43 43.48 14.27
C ARG A 162 4.28 42.50 14.50
N ASP A 163 3.91 42.23 15.75
CA ASP A 163 2.99 41.14 16.10
C ASP A 163 1.51 41.54 16.32
N LYS A 164 1.04 42.62 15.65
CA LYS A 164 -0.36 43.06 15.79
C LYS A 164 -1.12 43.33 14.50
N GLN A 165 -0.62 42.97 13.32
CA GLN A 165 -1.27 43.44 12.07
C GLN A 165 -1.67 42.39 11.02
N LEU A 166 -1.54 41.08 11.25
CA LEU A 166 -1.92 40.08 10.23
C LEU A 166 -3.03 39.09 10.61
N ARG A 167 -3.64 39.20 11.80
CA ARG A 167 -4.81 38.38 12.18
C ARG A 167 -6.18 38.97 11.77
N ARG A 168 -6.24 39.82 10.73
CA ARG A 168 -7.50 40.43 10.27
C ARG A 168 -7.87 40.26 8.80
N SER A 169 -7.10 39.52 8.01
CA SER A 169 -7.53 39.19 6.65
C SER A 169 -7.35 37.70 6.42
N PHE A 170 -8.45 36.96 6.52
CA PHE A 170 -8.85 35.80 5.69
C PHE A 170 -10.04 35.14 6.40
N ALA A 171 -11.15 35.87 6.40
CA ALA A 171 -12.49 35.35 6.59
C ALA A 171 -13.35 35.95 5.48
N ILE A 172 -13.33 35.28 4.33
CA ILE A 172 -14.42 35.23 3.35
C ILE A 172 -14.43 33.78 2.85
#